data_AF-A0A535KB02-F1
#
_entry.id   AF-A0A535KB02-F1
#
_cell.length_a   1.000
_cell.length_b   1.000
_cell.length_c   1.000
_cell.angle_alpha   90.00
_cell.angle_beta   90.00
_cell.angle_gamma   90.00
#
_symmetry.space_group_name_H-M   'P 1'
#
loop_
_entity.id
_entity.type
_entity.pdbx_description
1 polymer ?
#
loop_
_entity_poly.entity_id
_entity_poly.type
_entity_poly.pdbx_seq_one_letter_code
_entity_poly.pdbx_strand_id
1 'polypeptide(L)' 'MQISDLDLRIWRGDGAGGELISYRVPVREGMVVLDAVLWVQANLASDLAVRWNCKAAKCGSCSAEIDGFPR' A
#
# COMPACT_ATOMS: atom_id res chain seq x y z
N MET A 1 -18.71 0.41 5.83
CA MET A 1 -19.30 -0.51 4.85
C MET A 1 -18.27 -0.76 3.76
N GLN A 2 -17.99 -2.01 3.38
CA GLN A 2 -17.13 -2.29 2.23
C GLN A 2 -17.89 -1.92 0.96
N ILE A 3 -17.26 -1.16 0.07
CA ILE A 3 -17.90 -0.60 -1.12
C ILE A 3 -17.44 -1.27 -2.42
N SER A 4 -16.24 -1.85 -2.43
CA SER A 4 -15.70 -2.65 -3.55
C SER A 4 -14.45 -3.43 -3.12
N ASP A 5 -13.87 -4.19 -4.05
CA ASP A 5 -12.54 -4.78 -3.91
C ASP A 5 -11.56 -4.14 -4.92
N LEU A 6 -10.35 -3.84 -4.44
CA LEU A 6 -9.23 -3.37 -5.24
C LEU A 6 -8.26 -4.52 -5.49
N ASP A 7 -7.83 -4.72 -6.74
CA ASP A 7 -6.62 -5.49 -7.05
C ASP A 7 -5.40 -4.57 -6.93
N LEU A 8 -4.75 -4.59 -5.77
CA LEU A 8 -3.61 -3.76 -5.46
C LEU A 8 -2.32 -4.52 -5.77
N ARG A 9 -1.51 -4.01 -6.69
CA ARG A 9 -0.19 -4.55 -6.98
C ARG A 9 0.88 -3.78 -6.19
N ILE A 10 1.61 -4.50 -5.33
CA ILE A 10 2.69 -3.92 -4.52
C ILE A 10 4.01 -4.53 -4.97
N TRP A 11 5.02 -3.68 -5.16
CA TRP A 11 6.38 -4.14 -5.41
C TRP A 11 6.94 -4.86 -4.18
N ARG A 12 7.31 -6.12 -4.34
CA ARG A 12 7.96 -6.95 -3.33
C ARG A 12 9.36 -7.29 -3.82
N GLY A 13 10.36 -7.02 -3.00
CA GLY A 13 11.75 -7.23 -3.39
C GLY A 13 12.73 -6.89 -2.29
N ASP A 14 14.00 -7.06 -2.61
CA ASP A 14 15.15 -6.76 -1.77
C ASP A 14 16.24 -6.03 -2.59
N GLY A 15 17.49 -6.04 -2.09
CA GLY A 15 18.61 -5.41 -2.79
C GLY A 15 19.00 -6.05 -4.12
N ALA A 16 18.52 -7.26 -4.44
CA ALA A 16 18.83 -7.97 -5.68
C ALA A 16 17.76 -7.80 -6.77
N GLY A 17 16.54 -7.40 -6.41
CA GLY A 17 15.44 -7.20 -7.36
C GLY A 17 14.07 -7.37 -6.72
N GLY A 18 13.04 -7.48 -7.55
CA GLY A 18 11.67 -7.68 -7.09
C GLY A 18 10.66 -7.80 -8.22
N GLU A 19 9.39 -7.92 -7.83
CA GLU A 19 8.26 -8.02 -8.75
C GLU A 19 7.00 -7.40 -8.13
N LEU A 20 6.01 -7.11 -8.98
CA LEU A 20 4.69 -6.69 -8.53
C LEU A 20 3.85 -7.92 -8.13
N ILE A 21 3.41 -7.95 -6.88
CA ILE A 21 2.52 -9.00 -6.37
C ILE A 21 1.12 -8.42 -6.13
N SER A 22 0.09 -9.11 -6.62
CA SER A 22 -1.32 -8.73 -6.48
C SER A 22 -1.92 -9.14 -5.13
N TYR A 23 -2.68 -8.22 -4.53
CA TYR A 23 -3.45 -8.43 -3.31
C TYR A 23 -4.87 -7.92 -3.50
N ARG A 24 -5.86 -8.72 -3.10
CA ARG A 24 -7.26 -8.29 -3.07
C ARG A 24 -7.54 -7.54 -1.77
N VAL A 25 -7.88 -6.27 -1.86
CA VAL A 25 -8.08 -5.38 -0.71
C VAL A 25 -9.52 -4.88 -0.66
N PRO A 26 -10.23 -5.03 0.48
CA PRO A 26 -11.56 -4.46 0.64
C PRO A 26 -11.46 -2.94 0.74
N VAL A 27 -12.19 -2.22 -0.12
CA VAL A 27 -12.24 -0.76 -0.13
C VAL A 27 -13.39 -0.28 0.75
N ARG A 28 -13.13 0.78 1.53
CA ARG A 28 -14.10 1.48 2.36
C ARG A 28 -14.01 2.97 2.10
N GLU A 29 -15.13 3.66 2.30
CA GLU A 29 -15.17 5.12 2.19
C GLU A 29 -14.11 5.79 3.08
N GLY A 30 -13.42 6.79 2.53
CA GLY A 30 -12.37 7.53 3.24
C GLY A 30 -10.98 6.87 3.25
N MET A 31 -10.83 5.63 2.77
CA MET A 31 -9.50 5.01 2.65
C MET A 31 -8.64 5.76 1.64
N VAL A 32 -7.37 5.97 2.00
CA VAL A 32 -6.30 6.37 1.07
C VAL A 32 -5.43 5.18 0.68
N VAL A 33 -4.55 5.34 -0.30
CA VAL A 33 -3.62 4.27 -0.74
C VAL A 33 -2.83 3.68 0.43
N LEU A 34 -2.37 4.53 1.36
CA LEU A 34 -1.68 4.08 2.56
C LEU A 34 -2.53 3.11 3.40
N ASP A 35 -3.84 3.33 3.50
CA ASP A 35 -4.71 2.42 4.27
C ASP A 35 -4.82 1.05 3.60
N ALA A 36 -4.86 1.00 2.26
CA ALA A 36 -4.85 -0.26 1.52
C ALA A 36 -3.53 -1.03 1.72
N VAL A 37 -2.39 -0.35 1.67
CA VAL A 37 -1.07 -0.94 1.93
C VAL A 37 -0.97 -1.48 3.37
N LEU A 38 -1.43 -0.71 4.36
CA LEU A 38 -1.42 -1.15 5.75
C LEU A 38 -2.41 -2.27 6.03
N TRP A 39 -3.52 -2.33 5.29
CA TRP A 39 -4.44 -3.46 5.37
C TRP A 39 -3.79 -4.75 4.84
N VAL A 40 -3.08 -4.67 3.70
CA VAL A 40 -2.29 -5.81 3.19
C VAL A 40 -1.24 -6.24 4.20
N GLN A 41 -0.48 -5.29 4.76
CA GLN A 41 0.53 -5.57 5.78
C GLN A 41 -0.08 -6.30 6.98
N ALA A 42 -1.23 -5.85 7.48
CA ALA A 42 -1.84 -6.43 8.67
C ALA A 42 -2.51 -7.80 8.44
N ASN A 43 -2.98 -8.11 7.22
CA ASN A 43 -3.86 -9.26 6.99
C ASN A 43 -3.31 -10.32 6.03
N LEU A 44 -2.53 -9.93 5.03
CA LEU A 44 -2.10 -10.83 3.95
C LEU A 44 -0.58 -10.99 3.85
N ALA A 45 0.19 -9.99 4.29
CA ALA A 45 1.64 -9.96 4.19
C ALA A 45 2.28 -9.20 5.36
N SER A 46 2.35 -9.82 6.52
CA SER A 46 2.94 -9.23 7.73
C SER A 46 4.43 -8.89 7.61
N ASP A 47 5.09 -9.44 6.59
CA ASP A 47 6.48 -9.19 6.23
C ASP A 47 6.67 -8.03 5.23
N LEU A 48 5.58 -7.39 4.78
CA LEU A 48 5.65 -6.24 3.88
C LEU A 48 6.31 -5.05 4.59
N ALA A 49 7.47 -4.63 4.10
CA ALA A 49 8.15 -3.42 4.56
C ALA A 49 7.53 -2.17 3.91
N VAL A 50 7.13 -1.19 4.73
CA VAL A 50 6.62 0.11 4.28
C VAL A 50 7.01 1.22 5.27
N ARG A 51 7.44 2.38 4.75
CA ARG A 51 7.67 3.58 5.56
C ARG A 51 6.40 4.40 5.64
N TRP A 52 5.97 4.73 6.86
CA TRP A 52 4.83 5.60 7.11
C TRP A 52 4.87 6.15 8.54
N ASN A 53 4.14 7.23 8.80
CA ASN A 53 3.98 7.77 10.16
C ASN A 53 2.72 8.64 10.28
N CYS A 54 2.77 9.90 9.81
CA CYS A 54 1.83 10.95 10.24
C CYS A 54 0.36 10.76 9.88
N LYS A 55 0.02 9.91 8.90
CA LYS A 55 -1.34 9.75 8.34
C LYS A 55 -2.07 11.05 7.95
N ALA A 56 -1.33 12.13 7.72
CA ALA A 56 -1.88 13.48 7.48
C ALA A 56 -1.11 14.26 6.40
N ALA A 57 -0.35 13.56 5.54
CA ALA A 57 0.44 14.14 4.44
C ALA A 57 1.42 15.27 4.86
N LYS A 58 1.96 15.21 6.09
CA LYS A 58 2.87 16.25 6.63
C LYS A 58 4.34 15.87 6.65
N CYS A 59 4.66 14.59 6.87
CA CYS A 59 6.04 14.15 7.10
C CYS A 59 6.79 13.64 5.86
N GLY A 60 6.09 13.37 4.75
CA GLY A 60 6.69 12.83 3.52
C GLY A 60 7.23 11.38 3.61
N SER A 61 7.05 10.69 4.74
CA SER A 61 7.66 9.36 4.95
C SER A 61 7.08 8.24 4.07
N CYS A 62 5.83 8.40 3.60
CA CYS A 62 5.08 7.41 2.84
C CYS A 62 5.06 7.67 1.34
N SER A 63 5.98 8.49 0.83
CA SER A 63 6.09 8.75 -0.60
C SER A 63 6.41 7.47 -1.38
N ALA A 64 5.72 7.29 -2.50
CA ALA A 64 5.87 6.13 -3.37
C ALA A 64 5.49 6.50 -4.81
N GLU A 65 5.92 5.66 -5.75
CA GLU A 65 5.40 5.72 -7.12
C GLU A 65 4.07 4.96 -7.19
N ILE A 66 3.01 5.64 -7.60
CA ILE A 66 1.68 5.09 -7.78
C ILE A 66 1.33 5.23 -9.26
N ASP A 67 1.18 4.10 -9.95
CA ASP A 67 0.88 4.02 -11.38
C ASP A 67 1.82 4.86 -12.25
N GLY A 68 3.12 4.87 -11.94
CA GLY A 68 4.13 5.65 -12.67
C GLY A 68 4.31 7.09 -12.20
N PHE A 69 3.56 7.54 -11.19
CA PHE A 69 3.63 8.92 -10.70
C PHE A 69 4.02 9.01 -9.23
N PRO A 70 4.97 9.89 -8.85
CA PRO A 70 5.26 10.17 -7.45
C PRO A 70 4.04 10.74 -6.71
N ARG A 71 3.75 10.21 -5.52
CA ARG A 71 2.68 10.65 -4.62
C ARG A 71 3.17 10.75 -3.18
#